data_AF-A0A836LKQ9-F1
#
_entry.id   AF-A0A836LKQ9-F1
#
_cell.length_a   1.000
_cell.length_b   1.000
_cell.length_c   1.000
_cell.angle_alpha   90.00
_cell.angle_beta   90.00
_cell.angle_gamma   90.00
#
_symmetry.space_group_name_H-M   'P 1'
#
loop_
_entity.id
_entity.type
_entity.pdbx_description
1 polymer ?
#
loop_
_entity_poly.entity_id
_entity_poly.type
_entity_poly.pdbx_seq_one_letter_code
_entity_poly.pdbx_strand_id
1 'polypeptide(L)'
;MATTAEDGRVAYEALTSAQKAELATWVRCELDSTTSVSPWRRSVQEMIHEVMARRASSGASLDASEIINEIMPRVRSAIPPGVREGLFRRVTAQLYS
;
A
#
# COMPACT_ATOMS: atom_id res chain seq x y z
N MET A 1 22.89 -9.34 -4.67
CA MET A 1 23.07 -8.08 -3.92
C MET A 1 21.74 -7.77 -3.26
N ALA A 2 21.70 -7.60 -1.94
CA ALA A 2 20.45 -7.29 -1.24
C ALA A 2 20.14 -5.81 -1.45
N THR A 3 19.09 -5.50 -2.21
CA THR A 3 18.60 -4.13 -2.36
C THR A 3 18.03 -3.67 -1.03
N THR A 4 18.54 -2.57 -0.50
CA THR A 4 18.06 -1.97 0.74
C THR A 4 16.81 -1.14 0.49
N ALA A 5 16.05 -0.81 1.54
CA ALA A 5 14.90 0.08 1.44
C ALA A 5 15.28 1.48 0.89
N GLU A 6 16.53 1.90 1.14
CA GLU A 6 17.08 3.15 0.64
C GLU A 6 17.31 3.10 -0.88
N ASP A 7 17.81 1.98 -1.40
CA ASP A 7 17.98 1.79 -2.85
C ASP A 7 16.63 1.85 -3.58
N GLY A 8 15.58 1.30 -2.97
CA GLY A 8 14.21 1.38 -3.51
C GLY A 8 13.65 2.81 -3.52
N ARG A 9 13.99 3.61 -2.51
CA ARG A 9 13.59 5.03 -2.43
C ARG A 9 14.27 5.85 -3.51
N VAL A 10 15.58 5.71 -3.66
CA VAL A 10 16.36 6.41 -4.69
C VAL A 10 15.87 6.05 -6.09
N ALA A 11 15.64 4.76 -6.33
CA ALA A 11 15.07 4.23 -7.56
C ALA A 11 13.71 4.85 -7.90
N TYR A 12 12.78 4.88 -6.94
CA TYR A 12 11.47 5.49 -7.13
C TYR A 12 11.56 7.00 -7.39
N GLU A 13 12.45 7.72 -6.68
CA GLU A 13 12.58 9.16 -6.85
C GLU A 13 13.12 9.58 -8.21
N ALA A 14 13.97 8.74 -8.83
CA ALA A 14 14.50 8.97 -10.17
C ALA A 14 13.45 8.84 -11.28
N LEU A 15 12.26 8.27 -10.99
CA LEU A 15 11.17 8.15 -11.96
C LEU A 15 10.46 9.48 -12.20
N THR A 16 10.02 9.69 -13.44
CA THR A 16 9.17 10.81 -13.83
C THR A 16 7.78 10.72 -13.18
N SER A 17 7.06 11.85 -13.10
CA SER A 17 5.69 11.87 -12.58
C SER A 17 4.73 10.96 -13.35
N ALA A 18 4.92 10.82 -14.67
CA ALA A 18 4.13 9.92 -15.52
C ALA A 18 4.37 8.45 -15.14
N GLN A 19 5.63 8.05 -15.00
CA GLN A 19 6.03 6.70 -14.55
C GLN A 19 5.48 6.39 -13.15
N LYS A 20 5.58 7.33 -12.21
CA LYS A 20 5.00 7.20 -10.86
C LYS A 20 3.47 7.01 -10.91
N ALA A 21 2.78 7.74 -11.79
CA ALA A 21 1.32 7.61 -11.95
C ALA A 21 0.90 6.27 -12.57
N GLU A 22 1.66 5.76 -13.55
CA GLU A 22 1.45 4.43 -14.13
C GLU A 22 1.63 3.33 -13.07
N LEU A 23 2.69 3.40 -12.27
CA LEU A 23 2.92 2.47 -11.17
C LEU A 23 1.79 2.53 -10.13
N ALA A 24 1.32 3.73 -9.77
CA ALA A 24 0.20 3.89 -8.85
C ALA A 24 -1.09 3.27 -9.40
N THR A 25 -1.32 3.41 -10.71
CA THR A 25 -2.47 2.81 -11.40
C THR A 25 -2.37 1.30 -11.39
N TRP A 26 -1.20 0.75 -11.71
CA TRP A 26 -0.95 -0.68 -11.68
C TRP A 26 -1.16 -1.27 -10.28
N VAL A 27 -0.58 -0.67 -9.24
CA VAL A 27 -0.77 -1.12 -7.85
C VAL A 27 -2.24 -1.12 -7.48
N ARG A 28 -2.99 -0.08 -7.85
CA ARG A 28 -4.43 -0.02 -7.61
C ARG A 28 -5.16 -1.17 -8.29
N CYS A 29 -4.87 -1.46 -9.56
CA CYS A 29 -5.49 -2.56 -10.30
C CYS A 29 -5.18 -3.93 -9.70
N GLU A 30 -3.97 -4.16 -9.19
CA GLU A 30 -3.62 -5.43 -8.54
C GLU A 30 -4.28 -5.57 -7.17
N LEU A 31 -4.40 -4.47 -6.43
CA LEU A 31 -5.00 -4.45 -5.11
C LEU A 31 -6.52 -4.41 -5.15
N ASP A 32 -7.15 -3.92 -6.22
CA ASP A 32 -8.59 -3.98 -6.48
C ASP A 32 -8.83 -5.02 -7.58
N SER A 33 -8.91 -6.32 -7.23
CA SER A 33 -9.29 -7.38 -8.17
C SER A 33 -10.50 -6.95 -9.02
N THR A 34 -10.38 -7.08 -10.33
CA THR A 34 -11.31 -6.55 -11.34
C THR A 34 -12.72 -7.15 -11.31
N THR A 35 -12.97 -8.20 -10.52
CA THR A 35 -14.21 -8.98 -10.54
C THR A 35 -14.86 -9.22 -9.17
N SER A 36 -14.20 -8.89 -8.06
CA SER A 36 -14.77 -9.01 -6.71
C SER A 36 -14.02 -8.11 -5.72
N VAL A 37 -14.60 -7.85 -4.54
CA VAL A 37 -13.90 -7.11 -3.47
C VAL A 37 -12.61 -7.86 -3.14
N SER A 38 -11.48 -7.26 -3.52
CA SER A 38 -10.15 -7.81 -3.28
C SER A 38 -9.96 -8.24 -1.82
N PRO A 39 -9.35 -9.41 -1.58
CA PRO A 39 -9.03 -9.86 -0.23
C PRO A 39 -8.25 -8.82 0.59
N TRP A 40 -7.33 -8.09 -0.06
CA TRP A 40 -6.58 -7.02 0.60
C TRP A 40 -7.51 -5.88 1.04
N ARG A 41 -8.37 -5.40 0.14
CA ARG A 41 -9.30 -4.32 0.43
C ARG A 41 -10.29 -4.69 1.53
N ARG A 42 -10.79 -5.92 1.54
CA ARG A 42 -11.64 -6.44 2.63
C ARG A 42 -10.89 -6.42 3.96
N SER A 43 -9.66 -6.92 3.99
CA SER A 43 -8.83 -6.90 5.20
C SER A 43 -8.59 -5.48 5.72
N VAL A 44 -8.36 -4.51 4.83
CA VAL A 44 -8.23 -3.09 5.21
C VAL A 44 -9.52 -2.55 5.82
N GLN A 45 -10.68 -2.87 5.23
CA GLN A 45 -11.98 -2.46 5.77
C GLN A 45 -12.24 -3.05 7.16
N GLU A 46 -11.95 -4.34 7.35
CA GLU A 46 -12.07 -5.01 8.65
C GLU A 46 -11.15 -4.35 9.70
N MET A 47 -9.90 -4.04 9.35
CA MET A 47 -8.98 -3.32 10.24
C MET A 47 -9.52 -1.94 10.63
N ILE A 48 -10.08 -1.18 9.68
CA ILE A 48 -10.69 0.13 9.98
C ILE A 48 -11.86 -0.05 10.96
N HIS A 49 -12.75 -1.00 10.70
CA HIS A 49 -13.91 -1.27 11.54
C HIS A 49 -13.51 -1.69 12.96
N GLU A 50 -12.52 -2.57 13.10
CA GLU A 50 -11.97 -2.99 14.39
C GLU A 50 -11.42 -1.80 15.19
N VAL A 51 -10.64 -0.92 14.55
CA VAL A 51 -10.05 0.26 15.20
C VAL A 51 -11.13 1.25 15.60
N MET A 52 -12.10 1.52 14.71
CA MET A 52 -13.22 2.41 15.00
C MET A 52 -14.06 1.89 16.18
N ALA A 53 -14.42 0.60 16.17
CA ALA A 53 -15.19 0.00 17.25
C ALA A 53 -14.45 0.05 18.60
N ARG A 54 -13.15 -0.29 18.60
CA ARG A 54 -12.31 -0.19 19.80
C ARG A 54 -12.25 1.24 20.32
N ARG A 55 -11.95 2.22 19.46
CA ARG A 55 -11.82 3.63 19.86
C ARG A 55 -13.14 4.21 20.35
N ALA A 56 -14.26 3.87 19.71
CA ALA A 56 -15.59 4.26 20.17
C ALA A 56 -15.90 3.72 21.57
N SER A 57 -15.53 2.46 21.86
CA SER A 57 -15.72 1.85 23.17
C SER A 57 -14.83 2.44 24.27
N SER A 58 -13.65 2.95 23.92
CA SER A 58 -12.68 3.52 24.86
C SER A 58 -12.77 5.04 25.01
N GLY A 59 -13.69 5.70 24.28
CA GLY A 59 -13.78 7.16 24.23
C GLY A 59 -12.58 7.84 23.56
N ALA A 60 -11.80 7.10 22.76
CA ALA A 60 -10.68 7.66 22.02
C ALA A 60 -11.16 8.42 20.77
N SER A 61 -10.30 9.32 20.26
CA SER A 61 -10.58 10.12 19.06
C SER A 61 -10.90 9.22 17.85
N LEU A 62 -11.96 9.58 17.12
CA LEU A 62 -12.35 8.97 15.85
C LEU A 62 -11.87 9.78 14.64
N ASP A 63 -10.86 10.64 14.85
CA ASP A 63 -10.22 11.36 13.76
C ASP A 63 -9.65 10.39 12.71
N ALA A 64 -9.93 10.68 11.44
CA ALA A 64 -9.54 9.81 10.34
C ALA A 64 -8.01 9.68 10.22
N SER A 65 -7.26 10.77 10.49
CA SER A 65 -5.80 10.76 10.39
C SER A 65 -5.19 9.89 11.48
N GLU A 66 -5.72 9.96 12.70
CA GLU A 66 -5.30 9.08 13.79
C GLU A 66 -5.57 7.60 13.49
N ILE A 67 -6.76 7.29 12.99
CA ILE A 67 -7.14 5.91 12.61
C ILE A 67 -6.20 5.42 11.49
N ILE A 68 -5.97 6.23 10.46
CA ILE A 68 -5.06 5.91 9.36
C ILE A 68 -3.66 5.63 9.91
N ASN A 69 -3.10 6.53 10.71
CA ASN A 69 -1.75 6.38 11.27
C ASN A 69 -1.60 5.09 12.09
N GLU A 70 -2.65 4.69 12.80
CA GLU A 70 -2.66 3.45 13.58
C GLU A 70 -2.69 2.19 12.70
N ILE A 71 -3.51 2.17 11.64
CA ILE A 71 -3.67 0.98 10.80
C ILE A 71 -2.59 0.85 9.73
N MET A 72 -1.95 1.94 9.31
CA MET A 72 -1.03 1.97 8.16
C MET A 72 0.09 0.91 8.21
N PRO A 73 0.75 0.64 9.35
CA PRO A 73 1.74 -0.45 9.43
C PRO A 73 1.14 -1.81 9.08
N ARG A 74 -0.04 -2.13 9.60
CA ARG A 74 -0.75 -3.38 9.32
C ARG A 74 -1.21 -3.44 7.86
N VAL A 75 -1.78 -2.36 7.34
CA VAL A 75 -2.19 -2.22 5.93
C VAL A 75 -1.02 -2.52 4.97
N ARG A 76 0.16 -1.94 5.24
CA ARG A 76 1.38 -2.17 4.45
C ARG A 76 1.84 -3.63 4.53
N SER A 77 1.78 -4.24 5.71
CA SER A 77 2.17 -5.65 5.89
C SER A 77 1.22 -6.63 5.19
N ALA A 78 -0.05 -6.26 5.05
CA ALA A 78 -1.08 -7.07 4.40
C ALA A 78 -0.97 -7.07 2.87
N ILE A 79 -0.17 -6.18 2.27
CA ILE A 79 0.01 -6.13 0.82
C ILE A 79 0.54 -7.49 0.32
N PRO A 80 -0.14 -8.13 -0.65
CA PRO A 80 0.27 -9.44 -1.14
C PRO A 80 1.73 -9.43 -1.63
N PRO A 81 2.54 -10.47 -1.32
CA PRO A 81 3.94 -10.54 -1.74
C PRO A 81 4.11 -10.34 -3.26
N GLY A 82 3.24 -10.95 -4.07
CA GLY A 82 3.28 -10.82 -5.53
C GLY A 82 3.10 -9.37 -6.03
N VAL A 83 2.31 -8.55 -5.32
CA VAL A 83 2.16 -7.12 -5.65
C VAL A 83 3.42 -6.34 -5.29
N ARG A 84 4.03 -6.63 -4.13
CA ARG A 84 5.30 -5.99 -3.71
C ARG A 84 6.45 -6.33 -4.65
N GLU A 85 6.61 -7.60 -4.98
CA GLU A 85 7.63 -8.08 -5.92
C GLU A 85 7.37 -7.57 -7.35
N GLY A 86 6.11 -7.54 -7.77
CA GLY A 86 5.70 -6.99 -9.06
C GLY A 86 5.97 -5.49 -9.18
N LEU A 87 5.78 -4.72 -8.09
CA LEU A 87 6.10 -3.30 -8.03
C LEU A 87 7.61 -3.09 -8.15
N PHE A 88 8.40 -3.82 -7.38
CA PHE A 88 9.86 -3.72 -7.40
C PHE A 88 10.42 -3.98 -8.82
N ARG A 89 9.97 -5.07 -9.47
CA ARG A 89 10.38 -5.40 -10.84
C ARG A 89 10.06 -4.28 -11.85
N ARG A 90 8.88 -3.65 -11.73
CA ARG A 90 8.48 -2.57 -12.63
C ARG A 90 9.28 -1.29 -12.42
N VAL A 91 9.52 -0.92 -11.16
CA VAL A 91 10.41 0.22 -10.83
C VAL A 91 11.79 0.00 -11.42
N THR A 92 12.38 -1.19 -11.25
CA THR A 92 13.69 -1.49 -11.84
C THR A 92 13.66 -1.46 -13.37
N ALA A 93 12.61 -1.99 -14.01
CA ALA A 93 12.50 -1.99 -15.46
C ALA A 93 12.43 -0.57 -16.04
N GLN A 94 11.72 0.35 -15.36
CA GLN A 94 11.61 1.75 -15.79
C GLN A 94 12.89 2.57 -15.61
N LEU A 95 13.82 2.12 -14.76
CA LEU A 95 15.12 2.78 -14.57
C LEU A 95 16.19 2.37 -15.59
N TYR A 96 16.03 1.19 -16.17
CA TYR A 96 16.97 0.63 -17.16
C TYR A 96 16.38 0.60 -18.58
N SER A 97 15.23 1.25 -18.79
CA SER A 97 14.60 1.46 -20.10
C SER A 97 14.98 2.82 -20.68
#